data_AF-A0A6G3XYM3-F1
#
_entry.id   AF-A0A6G3XYM3-F1
#
_cell.length_a   1.000
_cell.length_b   1.000
_cell.length_c   1.000
_cell.angle_alpha   90.00
_cell.angle_beta   90.00
_cell.angle_gamma   90.00
#
_symmetry.space_group_name_H-M   'P 1'
#
loop_
_entity.id
_entity.type
_entity.pdbx_description
1 polymer ?
#
loop_
_entity_poly.entity_id
_entity_poly.type
_entity_poly.pdbx_seq_one_letter_code
_entity_poly.pdbx_strand_id
1 'polypeptide(L)'
;IDARDLADWILEAAAGGLHGAYNTVSRPGHTTMGELLEACVRVTGADAELRWTDPEVLLAAGAEPWSDLPIWLPPGELYDTLHRGDHTRAYAAGLRCRPAEETVADTWAWLRSLGGVAPQRPDRPAVGLDPLLEAKLLAL
;
A
#
# COMPACT_ATOMS: atom_id res chain seq x y z
N ILE A 1 -5.87 0.23 3.13
CA ILE A 1 -6.82 1.14 3.81
C ILE A 1 -6.07 2.41 4.20
N ASP A 2 -6.68 3.57 4.05
CA ASP A 2 -6.11 4.84 4.52
C ASP A 2 -6.21 4.94 6.06
N ALA A 3 -5.19 5.53 6.70
CA ALA A 3 -5.13 5.65 8.15
C ALA A 3 -6.31 6.42 8.76
N ARG A 4 -6.88 7.40 8.05
CA ARG A 4 -8.05 8.19 8.50
C ARG A 4 -9.32 7.36 8.46
N ASP A 5 -9.51 6.52 7.43
CA ASP A 5 -10.66 5.60 7.38
C ASP A 5 -10.60 4.59 8.53
N LEU A 6 -9.40 4.08 8.79
CA LEU A 6 -9.17 3.18 9.90
C LEU A 6 -9.44 3.86 11.25
N ALA A 7 -8.97 5.11 11.42
CA ALA A 7 -9.20 5.87 12.64
C ALA A 7 -10.69 6.13 12.87
N ASP A 8 -11.41 6.61 11.85
CA ASP A 8 -12.85 6.85 11.91
C ASP A 8 -13.61 5.56 12.26
N TRP A 9 -13.29 4.46 11.57
CA TRP A 9 -13.92 3.16 11.84
C TRP A 9 -13.63 2.65 13.26
N ILE A 10 -12.41 2.80 13.77
CA ILE A 10 -12.07 2.40 15.15
C ILE A 10 -12.87 3.21 16.17
N LEU A 11 -13.02 4.52 15.97
CA LEU A 11 -13.79 5.38 16.86
C LEU A 11 -15.28 5.02 16.85
N GLU A 12 -15.85 4.78 15.69
CA GLU A 12 -17.24 4.32 15.55
C GLU A 12 -17.44 2.94 16.17
N ALA A 13 -16.53 2.00 15.93
CA ALA A 13 -16.58 0.66 16.51
C ALA A 13 -16.51 0.70 18.03
N ALA A 14 -15.63 1.53 18.60
CA ALA A 14 -15.52 1.71 20.04
C ALA A 14 -16.78 2.35 20.64
N ALA A 15 -17.32 3.39 20.00
CA ALA A 15 -18.56 4.03 20.44
C ALA A 15 -19.77 3.07 20.37
N GLY A 16 -19.78 2.18 19.38
CA GLY A 16 -20.78 1.12 19.21
C GLY A 16 -20.59 -0.10 20.12
N GLY A 17 -19.56 -0.14 20.98
CA GLY A 17 -19.28 -1.27 21.86
C GLY A 17 -18.81 -2.54 21.14
N LEU A 18 -18.31 -2.41 19.91
CA LEU A 18 -17.77 -3.52 19.15
C LEU A 18 -16.45 -4.00 19.77
N HIS A 19 -16.24 -5.32 19.76
CA HIS A 19 -15.07 -5.95 20.39
C HIS A 19 -14.65 -7.21 19.63
N GLY A 20 -13.41 -7.65 19.86
CA GLY A 20 -12.80 -8.79 19.16
C GLY A 20 -12.11 -8.40 17.85
N ALA A 21 -11.69 -9.39 17.07
CA ALA A 21 -10.85 -9.18 15.89
C ALA A 21 -11.65 -8.80 14.63
N TYR A 22 -11.13 -7.82 13.88
CA TYR A 22 -11.65 -7.38 12.59
C TYR A 22 -10.48 -7.18 11.62
N ASN A 23 -10.62 -7.67 10.39
CA ASN A 23 -9.68 -7.36 9.32
C ASN A 23 -10.17 -6.13 8.57
N THR A 24 -9.50 -5.00 8.76
CA THR A 24 -9.82 -3.73 8.09
C THR A 24 -9.05 -3.59 6.78
N VAL A 25 -9.32 -4.50 5.85
CA VAL A 25 -8.77 -4.48 4.49
C VAL A 25 -9.88 -4.09 3.51
N SER A 26 -9.51 -3.48 2.39
CA SER A 26 -10.49 -3.11 1.36
C SER A 26 -11.07 -4.33 0.67
N ARG A 27 -12.28 -4.21 0.11
CA ARG A 27 -12.87 -5.25 -0.76
C ARG A 27 -11.96 -5.53 -1.97
N PRO A 28 -11.90 -6.78 -2.46
CA PRO A 28 -11.31 -7.07 -3.76
C PRO A 28 -11.92 -6.17 -4.85
N GLY A 29 -11.07 -5.64 -5.73
CA GLY A 29 -11.47 -4.69 -6.78
C GLY A 29 -11.55 -3.23 -6.33
N HIS A 30 -11.17 -2.91 -5.08
CA HIS A 30 -11.07 -1.52 -4.63
C HIS A 30 -9.96 -0.74 -5.35
N THR A 31 -8.83 -1.39 -5.61
CA THR A 31 -7.73 -0.87 -6.45
C THR A 31 -6.84 -2.05 -6.88
N THR A 32 -6.00 -1.81 -7.89
CA THR A 32 -4.92 -2.68 -8.34
C THR A 32 -3.56 -2.01 -8.12
N MET A 33 -2.46 -2.77 -8.16
CA MET A 33 -1.11 -2.19 -8.15
C MET A 33 -0.92 -1.17 -9.29
N GLY A 34 -1.51 -1.44 -10.47
CA GLY A 34 -1.39 -0.55 -11.62
C GLY A 34 -2.11 0.77 -11.40
N GLU A 35 -3.38 0.72 -11.00
CA GLU A 35 -4.16 1.93 -10.69
C GLU A 35 -3.51 2.78 -9.60
N LEU A 36 -2.95 2.15 -8.56
CA LEU A 36 -2.23 2.87 -7.51
C LEU A 36 -0.97 3.57 -8.05
N LEU A 37 -0.13 2.86 -8.81
CA LEU A 37 1.09 3.45 -9.38
C LEU A 37 0.78 4.55 -10.39
N GLU A 38 -0.24 4.35 -11.24
CA GLU A 38 -0.73 5.37 -12.18
C GLU A 38 -1.28 6.61 -11.45
N ALA A 39 -1.99 6.41 -10.33
CA ALA A 39 -2.42 7.50 -9.48
C ALA A 39 -1.22 8.28 -8.91
N CYS A 40 -0.18 7.58 -8.44
CA CYS A 40 1.06 8.21 -7.98
C CYS A 40 1.72 9.04 -9.08
N VAL A 41 1.91 8.50 -10.29
CA VAL A 41 2.48 9.23 -11.43
C VAL A 41 1.67 10.49 -11.73
N ARG A 42 0.35 10.36 -11.86
CA ARG A 42 -0.56 11.47 -12.18
C ARG A 42 -0.56 12.56 -11.12
N VAL A 43 -0.66 12.20 -9.84
CA VAL A 43 -0.75 13.14 -8.71
C VAL A 43 0.58 13.86 -8.47
N THR A 44 1.69 13.15 -8.57
CA THR A 44 3.02 13.71 -8.35
C THR A 44 3.51 14.55 -9.53
N GLY A 45 3.00 14.28 -10.73
CA GLY A 45 3.51 14.85 -11.98
C GLY A 45 4.89 14.31 -12.34
N ALA A 46 5.27 13.14 -11.80
CA ALA A 46 6.55 12.51 -12.08
C ALA A 46 6.63 12.07 -13.56
N ASP A 47 7.80 12.23 -14.16
CA ASP A 47 8.13 11.68 -15.47
C ASP A 47 8.64 10.24 -15.30
N ALA A 48 7.75 9.35 -14.86
CA ALA A 48 8.06 7.96 -14.56
C ALA A 48 7.39 7.00 -15.56
N GLU A 49 8.17 6.05 -16.10
CA GLU A 49 7.68 4.94 -16.92
C GLU A 49 7.47 3.71 -16.02
N LEU A 50 6.23 3.21 -15.96
CA LEU A 50 5.94 2.00 -15.19
C LEU A 50 6.37 0.76 -15.97
N ARG A 51 7.22 -0.07 -15.35
CA ARG A 51 7.66 -1.37 -15.90
C ARG A 51 7.13 -2.51 -15.06
N TRP A 52 6.43 -3.43 -15.72
CA TRP A 52 5.92 -4.64 -15.11
C TRP A 52 6.94 -5.76 -15.29
N THR A 53 7.34 -6.37 -14.18
CA THR A 53 8.31 -7.47 -14.14
C THR A 53 7.67 -8.66 -13.45
N ASP A 54 7.90 -9.86 -14.01
CA ASP A 54 7.36 -11.08 -13.43
C ASP A 54 7.90 -11.30 -12.00
N PRO A 55 7.05 -11.74 -11.05
CA PRO A 55 7.46 -11.98 -9.67
C PRO A 55 8.71 -12.87 -9.53
N GLU A 56 8.83 -13.91 -10.36
CA GLU A 56 9.98 -14.82 -10.34
C GLU A 56 11.28 -14.12 -10.68
N VAL A 57 11.25 -13.11 -11.58
CA VAL A 57 12.43 -12.33 -11.95
C VAL A 57 12.85 -11.41 -10.80
N LEU A 58 11.88 -10.75 -10.15
CA LEU A 58 12.11 -9.92 -8.96
C LEU A 58 12.77 -10.74 -7.84
N LEU A 59 12.18 -11.90 -7.54
CA LEU A 59 12.67 -12.81 -6.51
C LEU A 59 14.06 -13.36 -6.84
N ALA A 60 14.29 -13.82 -8.08
CA ALA A 60 15.59 -14.32 -8.52
C ALA A 60 16.69 -13.24 -8.50
N ALA A 61 16.32 -11.97 -8.67
CA ALA A 61 17.25 -10.86 -8.58
C ALA A 61 17.66 -10.54 -7.13
N GLY A 62 16.90 -11.03 -6.14
CA GLY A 62 17.10 -10.81 -4.70
C GLY A 62 16.20 -9.73 -4.11
N ALA A 63 15.12 -9.33 -4.78
CA ALA A 63 14.17 -8.36 -4.23
C ALA A 63 13.33 -8.98 -3.11
N GLU A 64 13.27 -8.30 -1.97
CA GLU A 64 12.51 -8.74 -0.81
C GLU A 64 11.05 -8.28 -0.90
N PRO A 65 10.07 -9.20 -0.93
CA PRO A 65 8.66 -8.85 -0.92
C PRO A 65 8.30 -7.95 0.27
N TRP A 66 7.30 -7.09 0.11
CA TRP A 66 6.81 -6.12 1.10
C TRP A 66 7.78 -5.00 1.51
N SER A 67 9.08 -5.26 1.56
CA SER A 67 10.09 -4.31 2.05
C SER A 67 10.66 -3.44 0.93
N ASP A 68 11.19 -4.07 -0.12
CA ASP A 68 11.81 -3.37 -1.25
C ASP A 68 10.76 -2.79 -2.20
N LEU A 69 9.67 -3.53 -2.39
CA LEU A 69 8.47 -3.10 -3.10
C LEU A 69 7.32 -3.02 -2.09
N PRO A 70 7.08 -1.83 -1.50
CA PRO A 70 6.00 -1.65 -0.53
C PRO A 70 4.68 -2.19 -1.08
N ILE A 71 3.87 -2.77 -0.19
CA ILE A 71 2.55 -3.41 -0.46
C ILE A 71 2.54 -4.60 -1.43
N TRP A 72 3.61 -4.81 -2.20
CA TRP A 72 3.71 -5.87 -3.18
C TRP A 72 4.11 -7.20 -2.54
N LEU A 73 3.42 -8.26 -2.93
CA LEU A 73 3.72 -9.64 -2.59
C LEU A 73 3.55 -10.50 -3.85
N PRO A 74 4.42 -11.48 -4.09
CA PRO A 74 4.21 -12.46 -5.16
C PRO A 74 2.96 -13.31 -4.84
N PRO A 75 2.28 -13.87 -5.86
CA PRO A 75 1.18 -14.80 -5.63
C PRO A 75 1.57 -15.95 -4.69
N GLY A 76 0.73 -16.24 -3.70
CA GLY A 76 0.99 -17.27 -2.70
C GLY A 76 0.24 -17.01 -1.39
N GLU A 77 0.50 -17.84 -0.38
CA GLU A 77 -0.21 -17.83 0.91
C GLU A 77 -0.17 -16.46 1.60
N LEU A 78 0.99 -15.77 1.59
CA LEU A 78 1.13 -14.44 2.19
C LEU A 78 0.32 -13.38 1.43
N TYR A 79 0.31 -13.43 0.10
CA TYR A 79 -0.53 -12.56 -0.71
C TYR A 79 -2.01 -12.77 -0.39
N ASP A 80 -2.45 -14.03 -0.33
CA ASP A 80 -3.84 -14.36 -0.02
C ASP A 80 -4.23 -13.90 1.39
N THR A 81 -3.34 -14.10 2.37
CA THR A 81 -3.58 -13.69 3.75
C THR A 81 -3.69 -12.17 3.88
N LEU A 82 -2.82 -11.41 3.23
CA LEU A 82 -2.75 -9.95 3.38
C LEU A 82 -3.74 -9.21 2.48
N HIS A 83 -3.94 -9.67 1.25
CA HIS A 83 -4.77 -8.97 0.25
C HIS A 83 -6.16 -9.59 0.05
N ARG A 84 -6.41 -10.81 0.57
CA ARG A 84 -7.72 -11.49 0.45
C ARG A 84 -8.34 -11.86 1.80
N GLY A 85 -7.82 -11.31 2.91
CA GLY A 85 -8.38 -11.50 4.24
C GLY A 85 -9.89 -11.21 4.29
N ASP A 86 -10.64 -12.01 5.07
CA ASP A 86 -12.08 -11.82 5.20
C ASP A 86 -12.39 -10.49 5.90
N HIS A 87 -12.97 -9.58 5.13
CA HIS A 87 -13.34 -8.22 5.50
C HIS A 87 -14.83 -8.10 5.83
N THR A 88 -15.62 -9.17 5.67
CA THR A 88 -17.08 -9.16 5.78
C THR A 88 -17.53 -8.54 7.10
N ARG A 89 -16.89 -8.93 8.20
CA ARG A 89 -17.21 -8.44 9.54
C ARG A 89 -16.95 -6.93 9.70
N ALA A 90 -15.88 -6.40 9.12
CA ALA A 90 -15.55 -4.97 9.21
C ALA A 90 -16.52 -4.11 8.40
N TYR A 91 -16.86 -4.55 7.18
CA TYR A 91 -17.84 -3.84 6.35
C TYR A 91 -19.27 -3.94 6.88
N ALA A 92 -19.66 -5.08 7.46
CA ALA A 92 -20.94 -5.19 8.16
C ALA A 92 -21.02 -4.25 9.37
N ALA A 93 -19.87 -3.94 9.97
CA ALA A 93 -19.70 -2.97 11.04
C ALA A 93 -19.40 -1.54 10.55
N GLY A 94 -19.71 -1.21 9.29
CA GLY A 94 -19.67 0.16 8.79
C GLY A 94 -18.35 0.62 8.17
N LEU A 95 -17.35 -0.26 7.99
CA LEU A 95 -16.10 0.12 7.34
C LEU A 95 -16.35 0.71 5.95
N ARG A 96 -15.78 1.89 5.70
CA ARG A 96 -15.73 2.55 4.40
C ARG A 96 -14.27 2.85 4.06
N CYS A 97 -13.87 2.57 2.83
CA CYS A 97 -12.55 2.92 2.33
C CYS A 97 -12.73 3.99 1.25
N ARG A 98 -12.08 5.15 1.41
CA ARG A 98 -11.99 6.18 0.36
C ARG A 98 -11.23 5.62 -0.86
N PRO A 99 -11.42 6.19 -2.06
CA PRO A 99 -10.64 5.81 -3.24
C PRO A 99 -9.13 5.91 -2.99
N ALA A 100 -8.35 5.01 -3.58
CA ALA A 100 -6.90 5.00 -3.43
C ALA A 100 -6.26 6.30 -3.94
N GLU A 101 -6.84 6.92 -4.96
CA GLU A 101 -6.42 8.19 -5.55
C GLU A 101 -6.50 9.35 -4.55
N GLU A 102 -7.52 9.38 -3.69
CA GLU A 102 -7.64 10.38 -2.63
C GLU A 102 -6.53 10.20 -1.59
N THR A 103 -6.25 8.94 -1.22
CA THR A 103 -5.14 8.61 -0.33
C THR A 103 -3.80 9.08 -0.90
N VAL A 104 -3.55 8.83 -2.19
CA VAL A 104 -2.33 9.26 -2.88
C VAL A 104 -2.23 10.79 -2.94
N ALA A 105 -3.31 11.47 -3.32
CA ALA A 105 -3.36 12.94 -3.41
C ALA A 105 -3.04 13.60 -2.07
N ASP A 106 -3.70 13.16 -1.01
CA ASP A 106 -3.53 13.74 0.33
C ASP A 106 -2.16 13.40 0.93
N THR A 107 -1.67 12.17 0.71
CA THR A 107 -0.32 11.76 1.13
C THR A 107 0.73 12.62 0.43
N TRP A 108 0.59 12.87 -0.87
CA TRP A 108 1.51 13.72 -1.61
C TRP A 108 1.47 15.18 -1.14
N ALA A 109 0.27 15.73 -0.93
CA ALA A 109 0.11 17.09 -0.40
C ALA A 109 0.77 17.23 0.98
N TRP A 110 0.59 16.25 1.86
CA TRP A 110 1.25 16.18 3.16
C TRP A 110 2.77 16.08 3.03
N LEU A 111 3.30 15.19 2.18
CA LEU A 111 4.75 15.08 1.95
C LEU A 111 5.36 16.39 1.45
N ARG A 112 4.69 17.08 0.53
CA ARG A 112 5.14 18.40 0.05
C ARG A 112 5.17 19.45 1.17
N SER A 113 4.23 19.40 2.11
CA SER A 113 4.23 20.30 3.27
C SER A 113 5.44 20.09 4.20
N LEU A 114 6.07 18.91 4.15
CA LEU A 114 7.25 18.54 4.92
C LEU A 114 8.58 18.72 4.15
N GLY A 115 8.54 19.26 2.93
CA GLY A 115 9.73 19.38 2.07
C GLY A 115 10.00 18.15 1.20
N GLY A 116 9.02 17.27 1.02
CA GLY A 116 9.05 16.15 0.08
C GLY A 116 9.62 14.83 0.61
N VAL A 117 10.05 14.80 1.88
CA VAL A 117 10.62 13.60 2.51
C VAL A 117 9.74 13.16 3.67
N ALA A 118 9.31 11.90 3.64
CA ALA A 118 8.57 11.31 4.74
C ALA A 118 9.47 11.18 5.99
N PRO A 119 8.96 11.46 7.20
CA PRO A 119 9.70 11.17 8.42
C PRO A 119 10.02 9.68 8.53
N GLN A 120 11.31 9.34 8.60
CA GLN A 120 11.75 7.97 8.79
C GLN A 120 11.73 7.61 10.28
N ARG A 121 11.13 6.47 10.60
CA ARG A 121 11.21 5.89 11.94
C ARG A 121 12.60 5.26 12.15
N PRO A 122 13.29 5.57 13.26
CA PRO A 122 14.64 5.05 13.50
C PRO A 122 14.67 3.54 13.74
N ASP A 123 13.54 2.93 14.12
CA ASP A 123 13.40 1.49 14.34
C ASP A 123 13.03 0.71 13.07
N ARG A 124 12.95 1.36 11.92
CA ARG A 124 12.58 0.73 10.64
C ARG A 124 13.61 1.02 9.56
N PRO A 125 13.89 0.06 8.66
CA PRO A 125 14.69 0.34 7.48
C PRO A 125 13.99 1.37 6.58
N ALA A 126 14.76 2.03 5.73
CA ALA A 126 14.20 2.82 4.63
C ALA A 126 13.39 1.90 3.69
N VAL A 127 12.33 2.46 3.10
CA VAL A 127 11.49 1.74 2.12
C VAL A 127 12.02 1.97 0.71
N GLY A 128 11.86 0.97 -0.16
CA GLY A 128 12.28 1.03 -1.56
C GLY A 128 13.48 0.15 -1.88
N LEU A 129 13.67 -0.11 -3.17
CA LEU A 129 14.77 -0.92 -3.69
C LEU A 129 16.13 -0.25 -3.45
N ASP A 130 17.15 -1.06 -3.17
CA ASP A 130 18.54 -0.64 -3.30
C ASP A 130 18.82 -0.20 -4.75
N PRO A 131 19.50 0.95 -4.97
CA PRO A 131 19.72 1.46 -6.33
C PRO A 131 20.47 0.52 -7.27
N LEU A 132 21.37 -0.34 -6.77
CA LEU A 132 22.08 -1.32 -7.60
C LEU A 132 21.16 -2.48 -7.99
N LEU A 133 20.29 -2.91 -7.08
CA LEU A 133 19.27 -3.91 -7.37
C LEU A 133 18.24 -3.37 -8.37
N GLU A 134 17.78 -2.12 -8.20
CA GLU A 134 16.88 -1.46 -9.15
C GLU A 134 17.50 -1.38 -10.55
N ALA A 135 18.75 -0.91 -10.66
CA ALA A 135 19.44 -0.83 -11.95
C ALA A 135 19.61 -2.21 -12.62
N LYS A 136 19.91 -3.26 -11.82
CA LYS A 136 19.96 -4.64 -12.32
C LYS A 136 18.62 -5.09 -12.86
N LEU A 137 17.52 -4.83 -12.15
CA LEU A 137 16.17 -5.21 -12.55
C LEU A 137 15.72 -4.48 -13.82
N LEU A 138 16.04 -3.19 -13.96
CA LEU A 138 15.68 -2.38 -15.13
C LEU A 138 16.47 -2.74 -16.39
N ALA A 139 17.56 -3.51 -16.26
CA ALA A 139 18.42 -3.94 -17.36
C ALA A 139 18.09 -5.37 -17.87
N LEU A 140 17.17 -6.09 -17.21
CA LEU A 140 16.66 -7.39 -17.65
C LEU A 140 15.54 -7.23 -18.69
#